data_AF-A0A3S4K4C0-F1
#
_entry.id   AF-A0A3S4K4C0-F1
#
_cell.length_a   1.000
_cell.length_b   1.000
_cell.length_c   1.000
_cell.angle_alpha   90.00
_cell.angle_beta   90.00
_cell.angle_gamma   90.00
#
_symmetry.space_group_name_H-M   'P 1'
#
loop_
_entity.id
_entity.type
_entity.pdbx_description
1 polymer ?
#
loop_
_entity_poly.entity_id
_entity_poly.type
_entity_poly.pdbx_seq_one_letter_code
_entity_poly.pdbx_strand_id
1 'polypeptide(L)' 'MRQALRAANAKAEIVVYPDAGHAFNADYRPGYHEASAKDGWQRMLEWFAQYGGKKG' A
#
# COMPACT_ATOMS: atom_id res chain seq x y z
N MET A 1 -15.25 -1.79 -2.72
CA MET A 1 -14.14 -1.38 -1.82
C MET A 1 -14.23 0.10 -1.44
N ARG A 2 -13.88 1.06 -2.33
CA ARG A 2 -13.86 2.50 -1.97
C ARG A 2 -15.18 3.05 -1.40
N GLN A 3 -16.32 2.64 -1.96
CA GLN A 3 -17.64 3.04 -1.45
C GLN A 3 -17.88 2.57 0.00
N ALA A 4 -17.55 1.31 0.32
CA ALA A 4 -17.73 0.76 1.67
C ALA A 4 -16.84 1.48 2.71
N LEU A 5 -15.59 1.78 2.35
CA LEU A 5 -14.68 2.54 3.23
C LEU A 5 -15.23 3.94 3.56
N ARG A 6 -15.79 4.63 2.55
CA ARG A 6 -16.44 5.93 2.75
C ARG A 6 -17.68 5.83 3.62
N ALA A 7 -18.54 4.84 3.36
CA ALA A 7 -19.76 4.62 4.14
C ALA A 7 -19.45 4.33 5.63
N ALA A 8 -18.34 3.64 5.91
CA ALA A 8 -17.90 3.35 7.26
C ALA A 8 -17.13 4.49 7.94
N ASN A 9 -16.93 5.64 7.27
CA ASN A 9 -16.04 6.72 7.71
C ASN A 9 -14.65 6.22 8.16
N ALA A 10 -14.13 5.22 7.45
CA ALA A 10 -12.90 4.54 7.83
C ALA A 10 -11.67 5.37 7.49
N LYS A 11 -10.68 5.39 8.40
CA LYS A 11 -9.36 5.95 8.12
C LYS A 11 -8.54 4.97 7.28
N ALA A 12 -8.76 4.99 5.96
CA ALA A 12 -8.16 4.05 5.02
C ALA A 12 -7.85 4.71 3.68
N GLU A 13 -6.83 4.19 2.99
CA GLU A 13 -6.42 4.62 1.66
C GLU A 13 -6.28 3.39 0.73
N ILE A 14 -6.59 3.57 -0.56
CA ILE A 14 -6.30 2.58 -1.61
C ILE A 14 -5.51 3.29 -2.71
N VAL A 15 -4.24 2.94 -2.83
CA VAL A 15 -3.35 3.40 -3.90
C VAL A 15 -3.37 2.39 -5.04
N VAL A 16 -3.54 2.85 -6.28
CA VAL A 16 -3.49 2.03 -7.49
C VAL A 16 -2.29 2.47 -8.31
N TYR A 17 -1.38 1.55 -8.59
CA TYR A 17 -0.24 1.79 -9.48
C TYR A 17 -0.65 1.39 -10.90
N PRO A 18 -0.75 2.35 -11.85
CA PRO A 18 -1.29 2.08 -13.18
C PRO A 18 -0.42 1.11 -13.99
N ASP A 19 0.89 1.12 -13.75
CA ASP A 19 1.86 0.32 -14.50
C ASP A 19 2.21 -1.02 -13.82
N ALA A 20 1.62 -1.31 -12.64
CA ALA A 20 1.96 -2.49 -11.86
C ALA A 20 0.92 -3.62 -11.99
N GLY A 21 1.38 -4.81 -12.37
CA GLY A 21 0.56 -6.02 -12.39
C GLY A 21 0.33 -6.64 -11.01
N HIS A 22 -0.44 -7.73 -10.95
CA HIS A 22 -0.55 -8.51 -9.73
C HIS A 22 0.82 -9.04 -9.29
N ALA A 23 1.05 -9.10 -7.98
CA ALA A 23 2.32 -9.52 -7.38
C ALA A 23 3.54 -8.66 -7.76
N PHE A 24 3.35 -7.35 -8.03
CA PHE A 24 4.43 -6.44 -8.41
C PHE A 24 5.57 -6.30 -7.38
N ASN A 25 5.36 -6.69 -6.12
CA ASN A 25 6.35 -6.65 -5.05
C ASN A 25 7.16 -7.96 -4.90
N ALA A 26 6.88 -8.99 -5.71
CA ALA A 26 7.61 -10.26 -5.64
C ALA A 26 8.87 -10.20 -6.52
N ASP A 27 9.98 -9.68 -5.96
CA ASP A 27 11.27 -9.45 -6.65
C ASP A 27 11.86 -10.66 -7.39
N TYR A 28 11.53 -11.87 -6.97
CA TYR A 28 11.97 -13.13 -7.59
C TYR A 28 11.13 -13.56 -8.82
N ARG A 29 10.09 -12.81 -9.21
CA ARG A 29 9.19 -13.14 -10.32
C ARG A 29 9.37 -12.16 -11.49
N PRO A 30 9.10 -12.59 -12.75
CA PRO A 30 9.10 -11.69 -13.91
C PRO A 30 8.12 -10.51 -13.82
N GLY A 31 7.07 -10.63 -12.99
CA GLY A 31 6.08 -9.57 -12.76
C GLY A 31 6.51 -8.50 -11.76
N TYR A 32 7.74 -8.54 -11.24
CA TYR A 32 8.27 -7.53 -10.35
C TYR A 32 8.30 -6.15 -11.04
N HIS A 33 7.74 -5.13 -10.38
CA HIS A 33 7.79 -3.75 -10.85
C HIS A 33 8.44 -2.88 -9.78
N GLU A 34 9.75 -2.65 -9.93
CA GLU A 34 10.61 -2.04 -8.92
C GLU A 34 10.11 -0.68 -8.42
N ALA A 35 9.66 0.19 -9.32
CA ALA A 35 9.21 1.53 -8.94
C ALA A 35 7.99 1.47 -8.00
N SER A 36 7.00 0.62 -8.30
CA SER A 36 5.81 0.46 -7.47
C SER A 36 6.07 -0.32 -6.18
N ALA A 37 6.99 -1.30 -6.22
CA ALA A 37 7.42 -2.03 -5.04
C ALA A 37 8.08 -1.09 -4.03
N LYS A 38 9.03 -0.26 -4.47
CA LYS A 38 9.71 0.72 -3.62
C LYS A 38 8.76 1.78 -3.07
N ASP A 39 7.90 2.38 -3.89
CA ASP A 39 6.91 3.37 -3.43
C ASP A 39 5.91 2.75 -2.44
N GLY A 40 5.40 1.55 -2.75
CA GLY A 40 4.50 0.81 -1.88
C GLY A 40 5.12 0.47 -0.52
N TRP A 41 6.38 0.05 -0.52
CA TRP A 41 7.12 -0.25 0.71
C TRP A 41 7.33 1.01 1.57
N GLN A 42 7.74 2.12 0.95
CA GLN A 42 7.93 3.39 1.65
C GLN A 42 6.63 3.88 2.29
N ARG A 43 5.50 3.87 1.55
CA ARG A 43 4.17 4.25 2.07
C ARG A 43 3.73 3.35 3.23
N MET A 44 4.00 2.05 3.15
CA MET A 44 3.67 1.12 4.24
C MET A 44 4.46 1.47 5.52
N LEU A 45 5.76 1.75 5.40
CA LEU A 45 6.58 2.16 6.54
C LEU A 45 6.09 3.47 7.16
N GLU A 46 5.76 4.46 6.34
CA GLU A 46 5.19 5.74 6.79
C GLU A 46 3.86 5.54 7.52
N TRP A 47 3.00 4.67 7.00
CA TRP A 47 1.73 4.31 7.65
C TRP A 47 1.98 3.66 9.02
N PHE A 48 2.92 2.73 9.13
CA PHE A 48 3.27 2.13 10.42
C PHE A 48 3.96 3.10 11.38
N ALA A 49 4.77 4.04 10.89
CA ALA A 49 5.31 5.10 11.74
C ALA A 49 4.20 5.98 12.32
N GLN A 50 3.16 6.26 11.54
CA GLN A 50 2.03 7.08 11.97
C GLN A 50 1.07 6.36 12.93
N TYR A 51 0.84 5.06 12.74
CA TYR A 51 -0.24 4.33 13.46
C TYR A 51 0.20 3.07 14.22
N GLY A 52 1.39 2.54 13.94
CA GLY A 52 1.87 1.25 14.46
C GLY A 52 2.65 1.33 15.78
N GLY A 53 3.06 2.53 16.22
CA GLY A 53 3.63 2.73 17.54
C GLY A 53 2.58 2.58 18.66
N LYS A 54 2.94 1.91 19.76
CA LYS A 54 2.12 1.98 20.99
C LYS A 54 1.97 3.45 21.38
N LYS A 55 0.73 3.91 21.55
CA LYS A 55 0.45 5.08 22.38
C LYS A 55 0.99 4.75 23.78
N GLY A 56 2.09 5.38 24.16
CA GLY A 56 2.48 5.49 25.57
C GLY A 56 1.43 6.26 26.35
#